data_AF-A0A2N7D813-F1
#
_entry.id   AF-A0A2N7D813-F1
#
_cell.length_a   1.000
_cell.length_b   1.000
_cell.length_c   1.000
_cell.angle_alpha   90.00
_cell.angle_beta   90.00
_cell.angle_gamma   90.00
#
_symmetry.space_group_name_H-M   'P 1'
#
loop_
_entity.id
_entity.type
_entity.pdbx_description
1 polymer ?
#
loop_
_entity_poly.entity_id
_entity_poly.type
_entity_poly.pdbx_seq_one_letter_code
_entity_poly.pdbx_strand_id
1 'polypeptide(L)'
;MEQDESSRITSEVPMSELANQRRVPNANKWVEWLLMGLALIGTIAVIGLYQDLAQRYHEHLNPKSSVFGVWVEKEASAYVKDSFELSAKGVMINHRVVATSFEFQQNRITFYAGDTLYQYQVLNQNRTQLQQLSPMHYHPVFELSGKHKKSLR
;
A
#
# COMPACT_ATOMS: atom_id res chain seq x y z
N MET A 1 -15.98 -63.84 -68.79
CA MET A 1 -15.91 -62.45 -69.25
C MET A 1 -17.28 -61.88 -68.95
N GLU A 2 -17.47 -60.86 -68.15
CA GLU A 2 -16.57 -59.85 -67.60
C GLU A 2 -17.30 -59.19 -66.41
N GLN A 3 -16.51 -58.48 -65.61
CA GLN A 3 -16.82 -57.65 -64.44
C GLN A 3 -18.01 -56.67 -64.62
N ASP A 4 -18.62 -56.23 -63.51
CA ASP A 4 -18.37 -54.85 -63.05
C ASP A 4 -18.77 -54.63 -61.57
N GLU A 5 -17.77 -54.19 -60.81
CA GLU A 5 -17.86 -53.68 -59.46
C GLU A 5 -17.78 -52.15 -59.61
N SER A 6 -18.90 -51.43 -59.58
CA SER A 6 -18.82 -49.96 -59.58
C SER A 6 -20.01 -49.28 -58.93
N SER A 7 -19.82 -49.07 -57.63
CA SER A 7 -19.76 -47.73 -57.05
C SER A 7 -21.04 -46.92 -56.80
N ARG A 8 -21.02 -46.33 -55.59
CA ARG A 8 -21.70 -45.12 -55.12
C ARG A 8 -23.16 -45.25 -54.69
N ILE A 9 -23.28 -45.62 -53.42
CA ILE A 9 -24.22 -44.96 -52.51
C ILE A 9 -23.85 -43.45 -52.50
N THR A 10 -24.52 -42.63 -53.32
CA THR A 10 -24.59 -41.18 -53.10
C THR A 10 -25.83 -40.88 -52.27
N SER A 11 -25.62 -40.76 -50.95
CA SER A 11 -26.58 -40.12 -50.05
C SER A 11 -26.53 -38.62 -50.32
N GLU A 12 -27.39 -38.14 -51.22
CA GLU A 12 -27.57 -36.71 -51.42
C GLU A 12 -28.39 -36.16 -50.24
N VAL A 13 -27.68 -35.62 -49.26
CA VAL A 13 -28.30 -34.79 -48.22
C VAL A 13 -28.82 -33.52 -48.92
N PRO A 14 -30.12 -33.21 -48.85
CA PRO A 14 -30.69 -32.09 -49.59
C PRO A 14 -30.08 -30.77 -49.12
N MET A 15 -29.45 -30.05 -50.07
CA MET A 15 -28.78 -28.75 -49.90
C MET A 15 -29.65 -27.65 -49.26
N SER A 16 -30.97 -27.86 -49.19
CA SER A 16 -31.92 -26.97 -48.51
C SER A 16 -31.81 -27.01 -46.97
N GLU A 17 -31.23 -28.06 -46.37
CA GLU A 17 -31.04 -28.14 -44.91
C GLU A 17 -29.80 -27.37 -44.42
N LEU A 18 -28.85 -27.04 -45.29
CA LEU A 18 -27.66 -26.26 -44.93
C LEU A 18 -27.90 -24.74 -44.91
N ALA A 19 -29.00 -24.28 -45.51
CA ALA A 19 -29.25 -22.86 -45.73
C ALA A 19 -29.93 -22.12 -44.55
N ASN A 20 -30.39 -22.83 -43.51
CA ASN A 20 -31.19 -22.21 -42.43
C ASN A 20 -30.65 -22.47 -41.02
N GLN A 21 -29.35 -22.26 -40.83
CA GLN A 21 -28.78 -22.00 -39.51
C GLN A 21 -28.38 -20.51 -39.38
N ARG A 22 -29.35 -19.60 -39.47
CA ARG A 22 -29.13 -18.24 -38.95
C ARG A 22 -29.08 -18.33 -37.43
N ARG A 23 -27.87 -18.36 -36.85
CA ARG A 23 -27.65 -18.02 -35.45
C ARG A 23 -28.16 -16.59 -35.24
N VAL A 24 -29.37 -16.46 -34.70
CA VAL A 24 -29.86 -15.20 -34.15
C VAL A 24 -28.90 -14.80 -33.03
N PRO A 25 -28.23 -13.63 -33.10
CA PRO A 25 -27.38 -13.19 -32.01
C PRO A 25 -28.26 -12.95 -30.78
N ASN A 26 -27.99 -13.69 -29.71
CA ASN A 26 -28.75 -13.60 -28.47
C ASN A 26 -28.55 -12.19 -27.86
N ALA A 27 -29.52 -11.29 -28.07
CA ALA A 27 -29.50 -9.92 -27.53
C ALA A 27 -29.23 -9.88 -26.01
N ASN A 28 -29.61 -10.96 -25.30
CA ASN A 28 -29.44 -11.12 -23.86
C ASN A 28 -27.96 -11.23 -23.43
N LYS A 29 -27.05 -11.68 -24.30
CA LYS A 29 -25.61 -11.79 -23.97
C LYS A 29 -24.96 -10.42 -23.81
N TRP A 30 -25.42 -9.45 -24.58
CA TRP A 30 -24.89 -8.09 -24.51
C TRP A 30 -25.32 -7.41 -23.21
N VAL A 31 -26.56 -7.66 -22.77
CA VAL A 31 -27.07 -7.22 -21.46
C VAL A 31 -26.29 -7.87 -20.33
N GLU A 32 -26.03 -9.18 -20.41
CA GLU A 32 -25.22 -9.90 -19.42
C GLU A 32 -23.81 -9.31 -19.28
N TRP A 33 -23.15 -9.02 -20.40
CA TRP A 33 -21.81 -8.41 -20.39
C TRP A 33 -21.83 -6.99 -19.83
N LEU A 34 -22.89 -6.23 -20.08
CA LEU A 34 -23.06 -4.89 -19.53
C LEU A 34 -23.28 -4.94 -18.01
N LEU A 35 -24.09 -5.88 -17.53
CA LEU A 35 -24.30 -6.12 -16.10
C LEU A 35 -23.01 -6.57 -15.39
N MET A 36 -22.26 -7.49 -15.99
CA MET A 36 -20.97 -7.94 -15.45
C MET A 36 -19.94 -6.81 -15.44
N GLY A 37 -19.86 -6.02 -16.52
CA GLY A 37 -18.99 -4.85 -16.59
C GLY A 37 -19.33 -3.81 -15.54
N LEU A 38 -20.61 -3.50 -15.36
CA LEU A 38 -21.07 -2.54 -14.35
C LEU A 38 -20.81 -3.05 -12.93
N ALA A 39 -21.04 -4.34 -12.67
CA ALA A 39 -20.72 -4.95 -11.38
C ALA A 39 -19.21 -4.92 -11.09
N LEU A 40 -18.38 -5.18 -12.09
CA LEU A 40 -16.91 -5.12 -11.96
C LEU A 40 -16.45 -3.68 -11.65
N ILE A 41 -16.95 -2.69 -12.40
CA ILE A 41 -16.64 -1.27 -12.18
C ILE A 41 -17.10 -0.84 -10.79
N GLY A 42 -18.30 -1.23 -10.37
CA GLY A 42 -18.81 -0.95 -9.03
C GLY A 42 -17.93 -1.54 -7.93
N THR A 43 -17.45 -2.77 -8.11
CA THR A 43 -16.54 -3.42 -7.15
C THR A 43 -15.20 -2.68 -7.04
N ILE A 44 -14.62 -2.30 -8.18
CA ILE A 44 -13.37 -1.52 -8.22
C ILE A 44 -13.56 -0.16 -7.54
N ALA A 45 -14.69 0.51 -7.78
CA ALA A 45 -15.00 1.79 -7.15
C ALA A 45 -15.11 1.68 -5.62
N VAL A 46 -15.79 0.65 -5.10
CA VAL A 46 -15.91 0.40 -3.67
C VAL A 46 -14.54 0.16 -3.02
N ILE A 47 -13.68 -0.65 -3.65
CA ILE A 47 -12.32 -0.91 -3.15
C ILE A 47 -11.51 0.40 -3.10
N GLY A 48 -11.56 1.21 -4.15
CA GLY A 48 -10.86 2.50 -4.19
C GLY A 48 -11.33 3.47 -3.11
N LEU A 49 -12.65 3.60 -2.92
CA LEU A 49 -13.23 4.45 -1.86
C LEU A 49 -12.84 3.97 -0.46
N TYR A 50 -12.82 2.65 -0.24
CA TYR A 50 -12.40 2.09 1.04
C TYR A 50 -10.93 2.39 1.35
N GLN A 51 -10.04 2.29 0.35
CA GLN A 51 -8.62 2.62 0.52
C GLN A 51 -8.41 4.10 0.88
N ASP A 52 -9.09 5.03 0.20
CA ASP A 52 -9.01 6.47 0.50
C ASP A 52 -9.51 6.77 1.93
N LEU A 53 -10.64 6.18 2.34
CA LEU A 53 -11.18 6.36 3.68
C LEU A 53 -10.24 5.79 4.76
N ALA A 54 -9.69 4.60 4.53
CA ALA A 54 -8.76 3.96 5.45
C ALA A 54 -7.48 4.79 5.64
N GLN A 55 -6.92 5.33 4.56
CA GLN A 55 -5.74 6.19 4.65
C GLN A 55 -6.02 7.44 5.51
N ARG A 56 -7.13 8.14 5.25
CA ARG A 56 -7.54 9.33 6.02
C ARG A 56 -7.77 9.01 7.50
N TYR A 57 -8.37 7.86 7.77
CA TYR A 57 -8.60 7.39 9.14
C TYR A 57 -7.28 7.14 9.89
N HIS A 58 -6.31 6.50 9.24
CA HIS A 58 -4.99 6.26 9.84
C HIS A 58 -4.23 7.57 10.11
N GLU A 59 -4.32 8.55 9.21
CA GLU A 59 -3.71 9.88 9.40
C GLU A 59 -4.34 10.65 10.58
N HIS A 60 -5.65 10.52 10.78
CA HIS A 60 -6.35 11.17 11.89
C HIS A 60 -6.01 10.57 13.26
N LEU A 61 -5.90 9.24 13.36
CA LEU A 61 -5.57 8.57 14.62
C LEU A 61 -4.09 8.66 15.00
N ASN A 62 -3.19 8.77 14.03
CA ASN A 62 -1.75 8.82 14.25
C ASN A 62 -1.13 10.06 13.61
N PRO A 63 -1.50 11.27 14.06
CA PRO A 63 -0.90 12.48 13.51
C PRO A 63 0.60 12.45 13.78
N LYS A 64 1.41 12.65 12.74
CA LYS A 64 2.89 12.69 12.85
C LYS A 64 3.36 13.69 13.90
N SER A 65 2.59 14.75 14.13
CA SER A 65 2.86 15.74 15.17
C SER A 65 2.91 15.19 16.60
N SER A 66 2.32 14.01 16.85
CA SER A 66 2.33 13.38 18.18
C SER A 66 3.71 12.88 18.61
N VAL A 67 4.64 12.68 17.66
CA VAL A 67 6.01 12.21 17.92
C VAL A 67 7.06 13.30 17.68
N PHE A 68 6.63 14.54 17.42
CA PHE A 68 7.55 15.66 17.24
C PHE A 68 8.26 16.04 18.53
N GLY A 69 9.53 16.41 18.39
CA GLY A 69 10.39 16.83 19.47
C GLY A 69 11.81 16.31 19.34
N VAL A 70 12.59 16.57 20.38
CA VAL A 70 13.98 16.13 20.49
C VAL A 70 14.03 14.84 21.30
N TRP A 71 14.60 13.81 20.69
CA TRP A 71 14.78 12.48 21.24
C TRP A 71 16.24 12.31 21.63
N VAL A 72 16.48 11.97 22.89
CA VAL A 72 17.83 11.84 23.48
C VAL A 72 17.98 10.46 24.07
N GLU A 73 19.11 9.82 23.83
CA GLU A 73 19.39 8.50 24.39
C GLU A 73 19.41 8.52 25.93
N LYS A 74 18.67 7.59 26.54
CA LYS A 74 18.39 7.58 27.99
C LYS A 74 19.60 7.22 28.84
N GLU A 75 20.49 6.35 28.36
CA GLU A 75 21.55 5.73 29.17
C GLU A 75 22.98 5.98 28.67
N ALA A 76 23.15 6.78 27.62
CA ALA A 76 24.49 7.14 27.16
C ALA A 76 25.21 8.08 28.15
N SER A 77 26.53 7.90 28.27
CA SER A 77 27.38 8.81 29.05
C SER A 77 27.23 10.25 28.53
N ALA A 78 27.40 11.27 29.39
CA ALA A 78 27.19 12.68 29.04
C ALA A 78 27.99 13.18 27.81
N TYR A 79 29.03 12.44 27.39
CA TYR A 79 29.90 12.79 26.27
C TYR A 79 29.56 12.09 24.94
N VAL A 80 28.67 11.09 24.92
CA VAL A 80 28.33 10.29 23.72
C VAL A 80 26.82 10.07 23.62
N LYS A 81 26.00 11.06 24.01
CA LYS A 81 24.55 10.96 23.89
C LYS A 81 24.12 11.24 22.46
N ASP A 82 23.65 10.21 21.76
CA ASP A 82 23.01 10.41 20.48
C ASP A 82 21.66 11.12 20.67
N SER A 83 21.36 12.01 19.73
CA SER A 83 20.08 12.71 19.70
C SER A 83 19.62 12.97 18.26
N PHE A 84 18.31 12.97 18.10
CA PHE A 84 17.67 13.33 16.85
C PHE A 84 16.38 14.10 17.10
N GLU A 85 15.96 14.87 16.12
CA GLU A 85 14.78 15.70 16.16
C GLU A 85 13.80 15.28 15.07
N LEU A 86 12.53 15.12 15.47
CA LEU A 86 11.41 14.95 14.55
C LEU A 86 10.60 16.24 14.51
N SER A 87 10.44 16.79 13.31
CA SER A 87 9.69 18.03 13.10
C SER A 87 8.88 17.98 11.81
N ALA A 88 8.07 19.02 11.56
CA ALA A 88 7.37 19.19 10.30
C ALA A 88 8.32 19.39 9.09
N LYS A 89 9.57 19.80 9.33
CA LYS A 89 10.59 19.99 8.28
C LYS A 89 11.32 18.70 7.91
N GLY A 90 11.09 17.62 8.66
CA GLY A 90 11.77 16.35 8.49
C GLY A 90 12.51 15.91 9.76
N VAL A 91 13.57 15.15 9.55
CA VAL A 91 14.39 14.53 10.59
C VAL A 91 15.75 15.22 10.64
N MET A 92 16.18 15.61 11.83
CA MET A 92 17.53 16.12 12.05
C MET A 92 18.30 15.19 12.98
N ILE A 93 19.56 14.91 12.66
CA ILE A 93 20.51 14.21 13.53
C ILE A 93 21.71 15.13 13.68
N ASN A 94 22.19 15.33 14.92
CA ASN A 94 23.34 16.20 15.19
C ASN A 94 23.22 17.59 14.52
N HIS A 95 22.04 18.20 14.59
CA HIS A 95 21.71 19.51 13.99
C HIS A 95 21.78 19.57 12.45
N ARG A 96 21.83 18.44 11.76
CA ARG A 96 21.79 18.36 10.29
C ARG A 96 20.52 17.68 9.84
N VAL A 97 19.87 18.23 8.82
CA VAL A 97 18.73 17.56 8.17
C VAL A 97 19.25 16.32 7.46
N VAL A 98 18.79 15.15 7.89
CA VAL A 98 19.16 13.85 7.28
C VAL A 98 18.05 13.30 6.38
N ALA A 99 16.81 13.71 6.63
CA ALA A 99 15.64 13.35 5.83
C ALA A 99 14.65 14.50 5.83
N THR A 100 13.99 14.77 4.71
CA THR A 100 12.93 15.80 4.62
C THR A 100 11.56 15.27 5.04
N SER A 101 11.42 13.96 5.19
CA SER A 101 10.19 13.30 5.61
C SER A 101 10.48 12.03 6.39
N PHE A 102 9.49 11.58 7.13
CA PHE A 102 9.48 10.28 7.81
C PHE A 102 8.06 9.72 7.80
N GLU A 103 7.95 8.41 7.98
CA GLU A 103 6.70 7.71 8.14
C GLU A 103 6.45 7.42 9.61
N PHE A 104 5.18 7.54 10.02
CA PHE A 104 4.74 7.14 11.34
C PHE A 104 3.47 6.32 11.21
N GLN A 105 3.58 5.01 11.41
CA GLN A 105 2.48 4.06 11.27
C GLN A 105 2.62 2.97 12.33
N GLN A 106 1.51 2.49 12.88
CA GLN A 106 1.53 1.36 13.83
C GLN A 106 2.52 1.52 14.99
N ASN A 107 2.63 2.75 15.53
CA ASN A 107 3.57 3.07 16.61
C ASN A 107 5.06 2.89 16.21
N ARG A 108 5.36 2.90 14.90
CA ARG A 108 6.70 2.79 14.33
C ARG A 108 7.04 4.02 13.51
N ILE A 109 8.25 4.51 13.69
CA ILE A 109 8.81 5.64 12.95
C ILE A 109 9.88 5.09 12.01
N THR A 110 9.82 5.50 10.74
CA THR A 110 10.74 5.02 9.71
C THR A 110 11.21 6.18 8.83
N PHE A 111 12.51 6.25 8.56
CA PHE A 111 13.08 7.18 7.58
C PHE A 111 14.42 6.68 7.04
N TYR A 112 14.84 7.21 5.90
CA TYR A 112 16.16 6.97 5.34
C TYR A 112 17.07 8.17 5.59
N ALA A 113 18.30 7.92 6.01
CA ALA A 113 19.38 8.90 6.01
C ALA A 113 20.47 8.41 5.06
N GLY A 114 20.54 9.02 3.86
CA GLY A 114 21.26 8.42 2.74
C GLY A 114 20.68 7.04 2.40
N ASP A 115 21.54 6.02 2.34
CA ASP A 115 21.15 4.64 2.05
C ASP A 115 20.79 3.83 3.31
N THR A 116 20.87 4.44 4.50
CA THR A 116 20.63 3.74 5.77
C THR A 116 19.18 3.90 6.21
N LEU A 117 18.51 2.77 6.43
CA LEU A 117 17.17 2.72 6.99
C LEU A 117 17.20 2.81 8.52
N TYR A 118 16.57 3.85 9.06
CA TYR A 118 16.34 4.02 10.48
C TYR A 118 14.91 3.63 10.85
N GLN A 119 14.79 2.80 11.88
CA GLN A 119 13.50 2.34 12.39
C GLN A 119 13.45 2.47 13.90
N TYR A 120 12.36 3.04 14.41
CA TYR A 120 12.12 3.21 15.84
C TYR A 120 10.73 2.70 16.22
N GLN A 121 10.65 1.99 17.34
CA GLN A 121 9.41 1.49 17.92
C GLN A 121 9.04 2.32 19.15
N VAL A 122 7.84 2.86 19.19
CA VAL A 122 7.31 3.52 20.39
C VAL A 122 7.00 2.46 21.45
N LEU A 123 7.55 2.66 22.65
CA LEU A 123 7.46 1.71 23.76
C LEU A 123 6.28 1.95 24.71
N ASN A 124 5.81 3.20 24.80
CA ASN A 124 4.79 3.58 25.77
C ASN A 124 3.59 4.29 25.16
N GLN A 125 2.45 4.21 25.84
CA GLN A 125 1.19 4.85 25.39
C GLN A 125 1.32 6.38 25.32
N ASN A 126 2.15 6.97 26.19
CA ASN A 126 2.40 8.41 26.23
C ASN A 126 3.32 8.91 25.09
N ARG A 127 3.87 8.00 24.28
CA ARG A 127 4.78 8.29 23.16
C ARG A 127 5.96 9.17 23.59
N THR A 128 6.59 8.84 24.72
CA THR A 128 7.77 9.54 25.24
C THR A 128 9.03 8.68 25.23
N GLN A 129 8.92 7.42 24.81
CA GLN A 129 10.05 6.50 24.70
C GLN A 129 10.02 5.76 23.36
N LEU A 130 11.19 5.72 22.71
CA LEU A 130 11.42 5.01 21.46
C LEU A 130 12.55 4.00 21.65
N GLN A 131 12.44 2.83 21.05
CA GLN A 131 13.54 1.89 20.88
C GLN A 131 13.98 1.87 19.43
N GLN A 132 15.27 2.05 19.17
CA GLN A 132 15.82 1.87 17.83
C GLN A 132 15.87 0.38 17.46
N LEU A 133 15.31 0.05 16.30
CA LEU A 133 15.30 -1.29 15.72
C LEU A 133 16.34 -1.44 14.59
N SER A 134 16.65 -0.33 13.91
CA SER A 134 17.63 -0.29 12.82
C SER A 134 18.36 1.05 12.83
N PRO A 135 19.69 1.06 12.57
CA PRO A 135 20.56 -0.10 12.29
C PRO A 135 20.81 -1.02 13.51
N MET A 136 20.95 -2.34 13.27
CA MET A 136 20.91 -3.44 14.26
C MET A 136 22.05 -3.47 15.31
N HIS A 137 23.08 -2.63 15.17
CA HIS A 137 24.32 -2.84 15.93
C HIS A 137 24.18 -2.57 17.43
N TYR A 138 23.24 -1.70 17.79
CA TYR A 138 22.85 -1.41 19.17
C TYR A 138 21.39 -0.93 19.10
N HIS A 139 20.56 -1.31 20.07
CA HIS A 139 19.13 -0.95 20.12
C HIS A 139 18.87 0.07 21.25
N PRO A 140 19.42 1.29 21.16
CA PRO A 140 19.28 2.29 22.20
C PRO A 140 17.82 2.68 22.41
N VAL A 141 17.52 3.08 23.65
CA VAL A 141 16.25 3.67 24.04
C VAL A 141 16.40 5.19 24.11
N PHE A 142 15.58 5.89 23.35
CA PHE A 142 15.48 7.34 23.35
C PHE A 142 14.30 7.79 24.20
N GLU A 143 14.51 8.88 24.92
CA GLU A 143 13.50 9.57 25.69
C GLU A 143 13.26 10.97 25.13
N LEU A 144 12.01 11.40 25.14
CA LEU A 144 11.61 12.70 24.65
C LEU A 144 12.07 13.79 25.61
N SER A 145 13.12 14.54 25.23
CA SER A 145 13.72 15.60 26.03
C SER A 145 12.94 16.93 25.93
N GLY A 146 12.21 17.17 24.83
CA GLY A 146 11.36 18.35 24.66
C GLY A 146 10.36 18.21 23.51
N LYS A 147 9.09 18.57 23.77
CA LYS A 147 8.05 18.65 22.73
C LYS A 147 8.09 20.01 22.04
N HIS A 148 8.01 20.03 20.72
CA HIS A 148 7.78 21.27 19.97
C HIS A 148 6.42 21.85 20.38
N LYS A 149 6.42 23.05 20.99
CA LYS A 149 5.21 23.84 21.19
C LYS A 149 4.79 24.32 19.80
N LYS A 150 3.62 23.91 19.31
CA LYS A 150 3.03 24.40 18.06
C LYS A 150 3.10 25.93 18.05
N SER A 151 4.06 26.55 17.35
CA SER A 151 3.99 27.98 17.08
C SER A 151 3.03 28.13 15.90
N LEU A 152 1.75 28.33 16.21
CA LEU A 152 0.82 28.92 15.26
C LEU A 152 1.41 30.29 14.91
N ARG A 153 1.83 30.45 13.66
CA ARG A 153 2.16 31.75 13.07
C ARG A 153 1.11 32.04 12.01
#